data_AF-A0A554VID2-F1
#
_entry.id   AF-A0A554VID2-F1
#
_cell.length_a   1.000
_cell.length_b   1.000
_cell.length_c   1.000
_cell.angle_alpha   90.00
_cell.angle_beta   90.00
_cell.angle_gamma   90.00
#
_symmetry.space_group_name_H-M   'P 1'
#
loop_
_entity.id
_entity.type
_entity.pdbx_description
1 polymer ?
#
loop_
_entity_poly.entity_id
_entity_poly.type
_entity_poly.pdbx_seq_one_letter_code
_entity_poly.pdbx_strand_id
1 'polypeptide(L)'
;MKQNQEQPKYHTTLKNTKGFGWKAKTIVKDILGYDWNITTLKMSSGKISCTAQAGTLKDNDGYESFSFILFQDPLIRLYDEKRRATEKAVEEVHDKGLAKFTELLNTGKITSRDENE
;
A
#
# COMPACT_ATOMS: atom_id res chain seq x y z
N MET A 1 10.16 29.02 1.89
CA MET A 1 11.06 27.91 2.24
C MET A 1 10.25 26.63 2.16
N LYS A 2 10.43 25.82 1.10
CA LYS A 2 9.74 24.52 1.00
C LYS A 2 10.55 23.53 1.84
N GLN A 3 10.01 23.11 2.98
CA GLN A 3 10.61 22.03 3.75
C GLN A 3 10.60 20.80 2.85
N ASN A 4 11.79 20.35 2.43
CA ASN A 4 11.98 19.01 1.89
C ASN A 4 11.69 18.06 3.04
N GLN A 5 10.41 17.69 3.20
CA GLN A 5 10.05 16.55 4.02
C GLN A 5 10.55 15.33 3.26
N GLU A 6 11.69 14.78 3.69
CA GLU A 6 12.11 13.44 3.30
C GLU A 6 10.92 12.52 3.53
N GLN A 7 10.37 11.97 2.46
CA GLN A 7 9.28 11.01 2.57
C GLN A 7 9.80 9.85 3.43
N PRO A 8 9.00 9.34 4.39
CA PRO A 8 9.40 8.18 5.19
C PRO A 8 9.88 7.09 4.23
N LYS A 9 11.11 6.60 4.45
CA LYS A 9 11.76 5.67 3.54
C LYS A 9 11.09 4.31 3.68
N TYR A 10 10.05 4.10 2.90
CA TYR A 10 9.38 2.82 2.78
C TYR A 10 10.26 1.81 2.07
N HIS A 11 10.36 0.59 2.61
CA HIS A 11 10.96 -0.51 1.88
C HIS A 11 9.93 -1.06 0.88
N THR A 12 10.17 -0.80 -0.41
CA THR A 12 9.34 -1.29 -1.50
C THR A 12 9.99 -2.49 -2.18
N THR A 13 9.22 -3.56 -2.36
CA THR A 13 9.61 -4.69 -3.21
C THR A 13 8.90 -4.61 -4.55
N LEU A 14 9.66 -4.66 -5.65
CA LEU A 14 9.14 -4.85 -7.01
C LEU A 14 9.35 -6.29 -7.47
N LYS A 15 8.32 -6.86 -8.10
CA LYS A 15 8.39 -8.20 -8.69
C LYS A 15 7.57 -8.28 -9.97
N ASN A 16 8.13 -8.91 -10.99
CA ASN A 16 7.37 -9.32 -12.16
C ASN A 16 6.68 -10.65 -11.87
N THR A 17 5.35 -10.64 -11.87
CA THR A 17 4.52 -11.81 -11.64
C THR A 17 4.19 -12.42 -13.00
N LYS A 18 4.66 -13.65 -13.26
CA LYS A 18 4.41 -14.37 -14.52
C LYS A 18 2.90 -14.33 -14.85
N GLY A 19 2.55 -13.78 -16.02
CA GLY A 19 1.16 -13.65 -16.49
C GLY A 19 0.37 -12.44 -15.95
N PHE A 20 0.77 -11.85 -14.82
CA PHE A 20 0.05 -10.73 -14.19
C PHE A 20 0.80 -9.38 -14.26
N GLY A 21 2.05 -9.40 -14.70
CA GLY A 21 2.88 -8.21 -14.90
C GLY A 21 3.57 -7.73 -13.62
N TRP A 22 4.05 -6.49 -13.65
CA TRP A 22 4.76 -5.89 -12.53
C TRP A 22 3.84 -5.59 -11.35
N LYS A 23 4.34 -5.86 -10.15
CA LYS A 23 3.69 -5.60 -8.87
C LYS A 23 4.71 -4.93 -7.94
N ALA A 24 4.33 -3.82 -7.33
CA ALA A 24 5.05 -3.21 -6.22
C ALA A 24 4.29 -3.46 -4.91
N LYS A 25 5.03 -3.67 -3.82
CA LYS A 25 4.49 -3.92 -2.50
C LYS A 25 5.35 -3.22 -1.44
N THR A 26 4.69 -2.56 -0.50
CA THR A 26 5.29 -2.01 0.72
C THR A 26 4.48 -2.51 1.91
N ILE A 27 5.17 -2.93 2.97
CA ILE A 27 4.56 -3.21 4.27
C ILE A 27 4.95 -2.09 5.24
N VAL A 28 3.94 -1.51 5.90
CA VAL A 28 4.14 -0.54 6.98
C VAL A 28 3.55 -1.15 8.25
N LYS A 29 4.36 -1.31 9.28
CA LYS A 29 3.95 -1.98 10.53
C LYS A 29 3.46 -0.98 11.57
N ASP A 30 2.57 -1.41 12.45
CA ASP A 30 2.16 -0.72 13.69
C ASP A 30 1.65 0.71 13.50
N ILE A 31 0.80 0.95 12.49
CA ILE A 31 0.15 2.26 12.27
C ILE A 31 -1.34 2.17 12.60
N LEU A 32 -1.74 2.89 13.65
CA LEU A 32 -3.13 3.01 14.11
C LEU A 32 -3.79 1.65 14.44
N GLY A 33 -3.01 0.72 15.00
CA GLY A 33 -3.47 -0.63 15.34
C GLY A 33 -3.50 -1.63 14.17
N TYR A 34 -2.91 -1.26 13.03
CA TYR A 34 -2.84 -2.10 11.83
C TYR A 34 -1.44 -2.21 11.25
N ASP A 35 -1.19 -3.33 10.59
CA ASP A 35 -0.20 -3.42 9.52
C ASP A 35 -0.86 -3.07 8.19
N TRP A 36 -0.18 -2.25 7.39
CA TRP A 36 -0.67 -1.81 6.10
C TRP A 36 0.10 -2.49 4.97
N ASN A 37 -0.64 -3.22 4.15
CA ASN A 37 -0.14 -3.78 2.90
C ASN A 37 -0.51 -2.85 1.74
N ILE A 38 0.47 -2.05 1.32
CA ILE A 38 0.34 -1.14 0.19
C ILE A 38 0.79 -1.86 -1.05
N THR A 39 -0.12 -2.04 -2.01
CA THR A 39 0.15 -2.81 -3.23
C THR A 39 -0.21 -1.99 -4.46
N THR A 40 0.64 -2.06 -5.48
CA THR A 40 0.38 -1.51 -6.82
C THR A 40 0.45 -2.59 -7.87
N LEU A 41 -0.59 -2.71 -8.70
CA LEU A 41 -0.62 -3.64 -9.83
C LEU A 41 -1.53 -3.15 -10.95
N LYS A 42 -1.42 -3.81 -12.11
CA LYS A 42 -2.36 -3.65 -13.22
C LYS A 42 -3.69 -4.33 -12.91
N MET A 43 -4.77 -3.57 -13.02
CA MET A 43 -6.14 -4.06 -12.89
C MET A 43 -6.67 -4.57 -14.24
N SER A 44 -7.68 -5.44 -14.19
CA SER A 44 -8.40 -5.92 -15.39
C SER A 44 -9.02 -4.80 -16.21
N SER A 45 -9.37 -3.67 -15.58
CA SER A 45 -9.83 -2.44 -16.22
C SER A 45 -8.76 -1.74 -17.08
N GLY A 46 -7.52 -2.23 -17.08
CA GLY A 46 -6.39 -1.65 -17.80
C GLY A 46 -5.71 -0.48 -17.09
N LYS A 47 -6.15 -0.14 -15.87
CA LYS A 47 -5.51 0.86 -15.00
C LYS A 47 -4.41 0.24 -14.15
N ILE A 48 -3.42 1.03 -13.76
CA ILE A 48 -2.52 0.71 -12.64
C ILE A 48 -3.16 1.30 -11.39
N SER A 49 -3.39 0.49 -10.37
CA SER A 49 -4.03 0.91 -9.12
C SER A 49 -3.10 0.66 -7.95
N CYS A 50 -2.95 1.66 -7.09
CA CYS A 50 -2.31 1.56 -5.78
C CYS A 50 -3.38 1.59 -4.68
N THR A 51 -3.35 0.59 -3.81
CA THR A 51 -4.28 0.44 -2.69
C THR A 51 -3.52 0.11 -1.41
N ALA A 52 -4.00 0.60 -0.28
CA ALA A 52 -3.55 0.22 1.05
C ALA A 52 -4.63 -0.62 1.73
N GLN A 53 -4.28 -1.85 2.09
CA GLN A 53 -5.14 -2.74 2.86
C GLN A 53 -4.61 -2.79 4.29
N ALA A 54 -5.45 -2.43 5.26
CA ALA A 54 -5.20 -2.66 6.67
C ALA A 54 -5.35 -4.14 7.00
N GLY A 55 -4.62 -4.61 8.00
CA GLY A 55 -4.70 -5.98 8.49
C GLY A 55 -3.62 -6.25 9.52
N THR A 56 -3.17 -7.49 9.57
CA THR A 56 -2.12 -7.94 10.48
C THR A 56 -1.14 -8.84 9.72
N LEU A 57 0.15 -8.54 9.88
CA LEU A 57 1.24 -9.37 9.42
C LEU A 57 1.61 -10.35 10.54
N LYS A 58 1.46 -11.64 10.28
CA LYS A 58 1.84 -12.71 11.21
C LYS A 58 3.08 -13.42 10.70
N ASP A 59 4.06 -13.59 11.57
CA ASP A 59 5.16 -14.52 11.34
C ASP A 59 4.70 -15.92 11.77
N ASN A 60 4.67 -16.85 10.81
CA ASN A 60 4.36 -18.25 11.06
C ASN A 60 5.60 -19.08 10.69
N ASP A 61 6.45 -19.36 11.67
CA ASP A 61 7.65 -20.20 11.54
C ASP A 61 8.59 -19.79 10.38
N GLY A 62 8.88 -18.49 10.26
CA GLY A 62 9.79 -17.95 9.26
C GLY A 62 9.13 -17.58 7.93
N TYR A 63 7.79 -17.67 7.84
CA TYR A 63 7.01 -17.18 6.73
C TYR A 63 6.06 -16.05 7.16
N GLU A 64 6.33 -14.83 6.68
CA GLU A 64 5.44 -13.68 6.90
C GLU A 64 4.17 -13.84 6.04
N SER A 65 3.02 -13.90 6.72
CA SER A 65 1.69 -13.96 6.09
C SER A 65 0.89 -12.71 6.46
N PHE A 66 0.24 -12.10 5.48
CA PHE A 66 -0.64 -10.95 5.71
C PHE A 66 -2.10 -11.41 5.72
N SER A 67 -2.81 -11.12 6.80
CA SER A 67 -4.22 -11.46 7.00
C SER A 67 -5.05 -10.20 7.23
N PHE A 68 -6.26 -10.16 6.68
CA PHE A 68 -7.23 -9.09 6.90
C PHE A 68 -8.65 -9.66 6.91
N ILE A 69 -9.57 -8.98 7.58
CA ILE A 69 -10.99 -9.31 7.64
C ILE A 69 -11.75 -8.47 6.63
N LEU A 70 -12.38 -9.13 5.66
CA LEU A 70 -13.16 -8.46 4.62
C LEU A 70 -14.32 -7.65 5.25
N PHE A 71 -14.54 -6.44 4.73
CA PHE A 71 -15.56 -5.47 5.19
C PHE A 71 -15.36 -4.89 6.60
N GLN A 72 -14.40 -5.38 7.39
CA GLN A 72 -14.04 -4.79 8.68
C GLN A 72 -12.75 -3.98 8.57
N ASP A 73 -11.70 -4.59 7.99
CA ASP A 73 -10.41 -3.92 7.87
C ASP A 73 -10.43 -2.91 6.71
N PRO A 74 -9.98 -1.66 6.94
CA PRO A 74 -9.97 -0.62 5.92
C PRO A 74 -9.24 -1.01 4.63
N LEU A 75 -9.87 -0.69 3.50
CA LEU A 75 -9.25 -0.72 2.17
C LEU A 75 -9.32 0.68 1.56
N ILE A 76 -8.16 1.27 1.29
CA ILE A 76 -8.05 2.62 0.74
C ILE A 76 -7.49 2.54 -0.68
N ARG A 77 -8.20 3.15 -1.64
CA ARG A 77 -7.62 3.43 -2.96
C ARG A 77 -6.80 4.71 -2.87
N LEU A 78 -5.49 4.58 -3.02
CA LEU A 78 -4.56 5.69 -2.87
C LEU A 78 -4.39 6.46 -4.17
N TYR A 79 -4.24 5.74 -5.28
CA TYR A 79 -4.01 6.35 -6.58
C TYR A 79 -4.34 5.37 -7.70
N ASP A 80 -4.89 5.85 -8.82
CA ASP A 80 -5.04 5.06 -10.04
C ASP A 80 -4.78 5.90 -11.29
N GLU A 81 -4.14 5.28 -12.29
CA GLU A 81 -3.95 5.92 -13.60
C GLU A 81 -4.03 4.90 -14.74
N LYS A 82 -4.49 5.35 -15.90
CA LYS A 82 -4.62 4.51 -17.10
C LYS A 82 -3.37 4.66 -17.97
N ARG A 83 -2.46 3.69 -17.90
CA ARG A 83 -1.30 3.57 -18.80
C ARG A 83 -0.75 2.14 -18.85
N ARG A 84 0.24 1.91 -19.72
CA ARG A 84 0.94 0.62 -19.80
C ARG A 84 1.71 0.35 -18.49
N ALA A 85 1.45 -0.81 -17.88
CA ALA A 85 2.09 -1.25 -16.64
C ALA A 85 3.51 -1.81 -16.88
N THR A 86 4.44 -0.92 -17.25
CA THR A 86 5.89 -1.21 -17.20
C THR A 86 6.39 -1.20 -15.76
N GLU A 87 7.59 -1.71 -15.50
CA GLU A 87 8.23 -1.69 -14.18
C GLU A 87 8.24 -0.27 -13.58
N LYS A 88 8.84 0.66 -14.32
CA LYS A 88 8.90 2.08 -13.97
C LYS A 88 7.52 2.70 -13.76
N ALA A 89 6.52 2.28 -14.52
CA ALA A 89 5.16 2.77 -14.33
C ALA A 89 4.52 2.31 -13.03
N VAL A 90 4.76 1.06 -12.65
CA VAL A 90 4.27 0.53 -11.39
C VAL A 90 5.00 1.20 -10.23
N GLU A 91 6.30 1.43 -10.34
CA GLU A 91 7.10 2.17 -9.36
C GLU A 91 6.60 3.61 -9.16
N GLU A 92 6.48 4.41 -10.23
CA GLU A 92 5.99 5.80 -10.13
C GLU A 92 4.58 5.90 -9.53
N VAL A 93 3.70 4.96 -9.86
CA VAL A 93 2.35 4.90 -9.28
C VAL A 93 2.39 4.48 -7.82
N HIS A 94 3.32 3.59 -7.46
CA HIS A 94 3.53 3.18 -6.08
C HIS A 94 3.99 4.38 -5.24
N ASP A 95 4.98 5.14 -5.70
CA ASP A 95 5.50 6.33 -5.02
C ASP A 95 4.42 7.39 -4.80
N LYS A 96 3.59 7.66 -5.83
CA LYS A 96 2.42 8.55 -5.69
C LYS A 96 1.44 8.03 -4.64
N GLY A 97 1.23 6.71 -4.61
CA GLY A 97 0.39 6.06 -3.60
C GLY A 97 0.95 6.20 -2.19
N LEU A 98 2.26 5.99 -2.01
CA LEU A 98 2.95 6.16 -0.73
C LEU A 98 2.85 7.61 -0.24
N ALA A 99 3.11 8.58 -1.11
CA ALA A 99 2.93 10.00 -0.79
C ALA A 99 1.48 10.31 -0.35
N LYS A 100 0.49 9.74 -1.04
CA LYS A 100 -0.93 9.90 -0.66
C LYS A 100 -1.24 9.24 0.68
N PHE A 101 -0.68 8.06 0.95
CA PHE A 101 -0.85 7.37 2.22
C PHE A 101 -0.29 8.21 3.38
N THR A 102 0.93 8.74 3.23
CA THR A 102 1.53 9.65 4.22
C THR A 102 0.69 10.92 4.44
N GLU A 103 0.14 11.51 3.37
CA GLU A 103 -0.77 12.65 3.48
C GLU A 103 -2.03 12.29 4.30
N LEU A 104 -2.65 11.14 4.04
CA LEU A 104 -3.84 10.69 4.76
C LEU A 104 -3.53 10.40 6.24
N LEU A 105 -2.37 9.84 6.55
CA LEU A 105 -1.89 9.66 7.92
C LEU A 105 -1.73 11.01 8.64
N ASN A 106 -1.02 11.95 8.02
CA ASN A 106 -0.75 13.26 8.62
C ASN A 106 -2.03 14.11 8.80
N THR A 107 -3.05 13.87 7.98
CA THR A 107 -4.34 14.57 8.07
C THR A 107 -5.37 13.86 8.96
N GLY A 108 -5.02 12.72 9.57
CA GLY A 108 -5.93 11.96 10.43
C GLY A 108 -7.14 11.37 9.70
N LYS A 109 -7.04 11.17 8.38
CA LYS A 109 -8.13 10.62 7.55
C LYS A 109 -8.13 9.10 7.46
N ILE A 110 -7.16 8.45 8.09
CA ILE A 110 -7.10 6.99 8.22
C ILE A 110 -7.69 6.63 9.59
N THR A 111 -8.63 5.69 9.59
CA THR A 111 -9.28 5.20 10.81
C THR A 111 -8.34 4.28 11.58
N SER A 112 -8.36 4.41 12.91
CA SER A 112 -7.73 3.43 13.81
C SER A 112 -8.55 2.17 13.93
N ARG A 113 -7.88 1.06 14.30
CA ARG A 113 -8.57 -0.10 14.82
C ARG A 113 -9.15 0.30 16.17
N ASP A 114 -10.46 0.55 16.23
CA ASP A 114 -11.11 0.77 17.51
C ASP A 114 -10.86 -0.47 18.37
N GLU A 115 -10.06 -0.29 19.43
CA GLU A 115 -10.09 -1.19 20.57
C GLU A 115 -11.48 -0.97 21.17
N ASN A 116 -12.46 -1.77 20.74
CA ASN A 116 -13.71 -1.87 21.45
C ASN A 116 -13.37 -2.34 22.88
N GLU A 117 -13.36 -1.40 23.81
CA GLU A 117 -13.46 -1.63 25.26
C GLU A 117 -14.66 -2.51 25.61
#